data_AF-E6U5J5-F1
#
_entry.id   AF-E6U5J5-F1
#
_cell.length_a   1.000
_cell.length_b   1.000
_cell.length_c   1.000
_cell.angle_alpha   90.00
_cell.angle_beta   90.00
_cell.angle_gamma   90.00
#
_symmetry.space_group_name_H-M   'P 1'
#
loop_
_entity.id
_entity.type
_entity.pdbx_description
1 polymer ?
#
loop_
_entity_poly.entity_id
_entity_poly.type
_entity_poly.pdbx_seq_one_letter_code
_entity_poly.pdbx_strand_id
1 'polypeptide(L)' 'MQIAKTRARGTPTKPVTVRYELGVYDSIKKYADENSMSIALATESLVIKGLKRASRQAS' A
#
# COMPACT_ATOMS: atom_id res chain seq x y z
N MET A 1 -19.86 16.06 30.72
CA MET A 1 -19.63 14.70 30.17
C MET A 1 -18.68 14.85 28.97
N GLN A 2 -17.39 14.57 29.14
CA GLN A 2 -16.37 14.68 28.06
C GLN A 2 -16.18 13.31 27.42
N ILE A 3 -16.40 13.20 26.10
CA ILE A 3 -16.13 11.97 25.34
C ILE A 3 -14.67 12.05 24.88
N ALA A 4 -13.81 11.25 25.49
CA ALA A 4 -12.44 11.08 25.02
C ALA A 4 -12.47 10.45 23.62
N LYS A 5 -12.03 11.18 22.59
CA LYS A 5 -11.78 10.63 21.26
C LYS A 5 -10.59 9.67 21.39
N THR A 6 -10.87 8.38 21.51
CA THR A 6 -9.86 7.33 21.45
C THR A 6 -9.20 7.39 20.07
N ARG A 7 -8.02 8.03 19.99
CA ARG A 7 -7.10 7.85 18.86
C ARG A 7 -6.84 6.36 18.77
N ALA A 8 -7.36 5.70 17.73
CA ALA A 8 -6.98 4.35 17.40
C ALA A 8 -5.45 4.32 17.29
N ARG A 9 -4.76 3.74 18.28
CA ARG A 9 -3.40 3.25 18.06
C ARG A 9 -3.57 2.17 17.00
N GLY A 10 -3.18 2.48 15.76
CA GLY A 10 -3.13 1.48 14.72
C GLY A 10 -2.40 0.25 15.27
N THR A 11 -2.99 -0.93 15.12
CA THR A 11 -2.33 -2.19 15.45
C THR A 11 -0.94 -2.15 14.82
N PRO A 12 0.15 -2.34 15.59
CA PRO A 12 1.49 -2.29 15.03
C PRO A 12 1.60 -3.42 14.00
N THR A 13 1.58 -3.05 12.72
CA THR A 13 1.79 -3.97 11.63
C THR A 13 3.26 -4.37 11.64
N LYS A 14 3.53 -5.68 11.62
CA LYS A 14 4.90 -6.18 11.51
C LYS A 14 5.48 -5.73 10.17
N PRO A 15 6.72 -5.23 10.11
CA PRO A 15 7.35 -4.91 8.84
C PRO A 15 7.43 -6.17 7.98
N VAL A 16 7.04 -6.06 6.72
CA VAL A 16 7.10 -7.15 5.74
C VAL A 16 8.14 -6.80 4.69
N THR A 17 9.01 -7.76 4.36
CA THR A 17 9.93 -7.64 3.24
C THR A 17 9.27 -8.17 1.97
N VAL A 18 9.13 -7.32 0.97
CA VAL A 18 8.60 -7.69 -0.35
C VAL A 18 9.78 -7.91 -1.31
N ARG A 19 9.79 -9.04 -2.02
CA ARG A 19 10.73 -9.29 -3.10
C ARG A 19 10.11 -8.84 -4.41
N TYR A 20 10.87 -8.08 -5.20
CA TYR A 20 10.46 -7.60 -6.50
C TYR A 20 11.26 -8.30 -7.59
N GLU A 21 10.64 -8.52 -8.74
CA GLU A 21 11.39 -8.90 -9.94
C GLU A 21 12.24 -7.73 -10.44
N LEU A 22 13.27 -8.06 -11.22
CA LEU A 22 14.21 -7.09 -11.78
C LEU A 22 13.43 -6.03 -12.61
N GLY A 23 13.66 -4.73 -12.34
CA GLY A 23 12.98 -3.62 -13.03
C GLY A 23 11.57 -3.28 -12.54
N VAL A 24 10.89 -4.17 -11.81
CA VAL A 24 9.60 -3.85 -11.17
C VAL A 24 9.79 -2.84 -10.06
N TYR A 25 10.87 -2.98 -9.27
CA TYR A 25 11.19 -2.03 -8.21
C TYR A 25 11.39 -0.61 -8.76
N ASP A 26 12.11 -0.45 -9.87
CA ASP A 26 12.34 0.88 -10.48
C ASP A 26 11.04 1.52 -10.96
N SER A 27 10.13 0.70 -11.49
CA SER A 27 8.80 1.15 -11.92
C SER A 27 7.95 1.62 -10.74
N ILE A 28 7.95 0.87 -9.63
CA ILE A 28 7.24 1.24 -8.39
C ILE A 28 7.87 2.48 -7.77
N LYS A 29 9.20 2.57 -7.76
CA LYS A 29 9.93 3.72 -7.24
C LYS A 29 9.58 4.98 -8.02
N LYS A 30 9.61 4.92 -9.35
CA LYS A 30 9.18 6.03 -10.23
C LYS A 30 7.74 6.45 -9.93
N TYR A 31 6.82 5.49 -9.78
CA TYR A 31 5.44 5.78 -9.42
C TYR A 31 5.32 6.44 -8.04
N ALA A 32 6.10 5.99 -7.07
CA ALA A 32 6.15 6.55 -5.72
C ALA A 32 6.63 8.02 -5.76
N ASP A 33 7.69 8.29 -6.51
CA ASP A 33 8.28 9.63 -6.69
C ASP A 33 7.28 10.58 -7.38
N GLU A 34 6.62 10.14 -8.46
CA GLU A 34 5.60 10.91 -9.19
C GLU A 34 4.38 11.28 -8.34
N ASN A 35 4.08 10.48 -7.32
CA ASN A 35 2.92 10.68 -6.45
C ASN A 35 3.31 11.15 -5.03
N SER A 36 4.57 11.58 -4.83
CA SER A 36 5.08 12.07 -3.55
C SER A 36 4.77 11.15 -2.36
N MET A 37 4.90 9.84 -2.56
CA MET A 37 4.59 8.82 -1.55
C MET A 37 5.75 7.86 -1.31
N SER A 38 5.71 7.12 -0.22
CA SER A 38 6.72 6.09 0.05
C SER A 38 6.53 4.88 -0.86
N ILE A 39 7.63 4.17 -1.14
CA ILE A 39 7.61 2.93 -1.93
C ILE A 39 6.64 1.91 -1.32
N ALA A 40 6.56 1.81 0.02
CA ALA A 40 5.63 0.92 0.70
C ALA A 40 4.17 1.25 0.37
N LEU A 41 3.78 2.53 0.44
CA LEU A 41 2.43 2.97 0.11
C LEU A 41 2.11 2.81 -1.38
N ALA A 42 3.10 3.06 -2.25
CA ALA A 42 2.99 2.82 -3.67
C ALA A 42 2.71 1.34 -3.97
N THR A 43 3.48 0.42 -3.38
CA THR A 43 3.27 -1.02 -3.50
C THR A 43 1.88 -1.43 -3.01
N GLU A 44 1.48 -1.01 -1.81
CA GLU A 44 0.14 -1.31 -1.28
C GLU A 44 -0.98 -0.81 -2.19
N SER A 45 -0.88 0.43 -2.68
CA SER A 45 -1.86 1.04 -3.58
C SER A 45 -2.02 0.24 -4.88
N LEU A 46 -0.90 -0.15 -5.49
CA LEU A 46 -0.91 -0.95 -6.72
C LEU A 46 -1.48 -2.35 -6.50
N VAL A 47 -1.12 -3.01 -5.40
CA VAL A 47 -1.67 -4.33 -5.03
C VAL A 47 -3.19 -4.25 -4.82
N ILE A 48 -3.68 -3.27 -4.07
CA ILE A 48 -5.12 -3.09 -3.83
C ILE A 48 -5.86 -2.82 -5.16
N LYS A 49 -5.30 -2.00 -6.05
CA LYS A 49 -5.88 -1.74 -7.38
C LYS A 49 -5.93 -3.03 -8.22
N GLY A 50 -4.86 -3.84 -8.20
CA GLY A 50 -4.80 -5.13 -8.88
C GLY A 50 -5.84 -6.11 -8.37
N LEU A 51 -5.95 -6.28 -7.06
CA LEU A 51 -6.95 -7.16 -6.41
C LEU A 51 -8.38 -6.75 -6.76
N LYS A 52 -8.70 -5.45 -6.74
CA LYS A 52 -10.01 -4.94 -7.15
C LYS A 52 -10.34 -5.26 -8.61
N ARG A 53 -9.36 -5.17 -9.51
CA ARG A 53 -9.54 -5.51 -10.93
C ARG A 53 -9.76 -7.02 -11.10
N ALA A 54 -8.91 -7.84 -10.49
CA ALA A 54 -9.04 -9.29 -10.54
C ALA A 54 -10.40 -9.77 -9.98
N SER A 55 -10.84 -9.18 -8.87
CA SER A 55 -12.16 -9.48 -8.27
C SER A 55 -13.34 -9.11 -9.18
N ARG A 56 -13.23 -8.08 -10.04
CA ARG A 56 -14.28 -7.71 -11.00
C ARG A 56 -14.30 -8.60 -12.24
N GLN A 57 -13.16 -9.20 -12.59
CA GLN A 57 -13.03 -10.02 -13.79
C GLN A 57 -13.44 -11.48 -13.56
N ALA A 58 -13.53 -11.88 -12.29
CA ALA A 58 -13.97 -13.22 -11.86
C ALA A 58 -15.50 -13.32 -11.65
N SER A 59 -16.27 -12.30 -12.03
CA SER A 59 -17.73 -12.25 -11.95
C SER A 59 -18.35 -11.98 -13.31
#